data_AF-A0A925W8Y9-F1
#
_entry.id   AF-A0A925W8Y9-F1
#
_cell.length_a   1.000
_cell.length_b   1.000
_cell.length_c   1.000
_cell.angle_alpha   90.00
_cell.angle_beta   90.00
_cell.angle_gamma   90.00
#
_symmetry.space_group_name_H-M   'P 1'
#
loop_
_entity.id
_entity.type
_entity.pdbx_description
1 polymer ?
#
loop_
_entity_poly.entity_id
_entity_poly.type
_entity_poly.pdbx_seq_one_letter_code
_entity_poly.pdbx_strand_id
1 'polypeptide(L)'
;MTGPGPDRPYDEVLADAVRVLTEAVRLRWERTEADGSTTSCRHDWAEFITLALAGAAANADGIEPALAGRPGSWEADGIRTLLTSTVGHDEEHLLEHRTEPIVVHVYVEEILGDRGVWQLYAAARRDLALRYAELVDRESYGADVNQQIEEVDDLEARLEQQREQDWTAYGQALTAAIQTAAATRYPGLTVPVVVEVDLSTYRDDRGALLDLAVAETLLAVAVQVTTLPGDGRLPMERLEDAGGNEDGAGRTHDDYPAVTG
;
A
#
# COMPACT_ATOMS: atom_id res chain seq x y z
N MET A 1 12.10 2.65 -14.30
CA MET A 1 12.58 3.51 -13.19
C MET A 1 13.15 4.80 -13.78
N THR A 2 12.31 5.80 -13.97
CA THR A 2 12.76 7.20 -14.05
C THR A 2 12.83 7.67 -12.60
N GLY A 3 14.04 7.88 -12.06
CA GLY A 3 14.19 8.55 -10.77
C GLY A 3 13.56 9.95 -10.82
N PRO A 4 13.29 10.58 -9.66
CA PRO A 4 12.82 11.96 -9.63
C PRO A 4 13.82 12.81 -10.42
N GLY A 5 13.31 13.58 -11.39
CA GLY A 5 14.11 14.52 -12.16
C GLY A 5 14.82 15.51 -11.22
N PRO A 6 15.89 16.18 -11.67
CA PRO A 6 16.58 17.15 -10.82
C PRO A 6 15.60 18.21 -10.31
N ASP A 7 15.68 18.52 -9.01
CA ASP A 7 14.88 19.57 -8.39
C ASP A 7 15.08 20.89 -9.14
N ARG A 8 13.96 21.48 -9.58
CA ARG A 8 13.99 22.77 -10.28
C ARG A 8 14.36 23.89 -9.29
N PRO A 9 15.22 24.85 -9.67
CA PRO A 9 15.53 26.00 -8.82
C PRO A 9 14.27 26.79 -8.46
N TYR A 10 14.22 27.33 -7.23
CA TYR A 10 13.08 28.11 -6.72
C TYR A 10 12.64 29.23 -7.68
N ASP A 11 13.60 30.03 -8.19
CA ASP A 11 13.30 31.16 -9.08
C ASP A 11 12.64 30.73 -10.40
N GLU A 12 12.96 29.52 -10.88
CA GLU A 12 12.38 28.97 -12.10
C GLU A 12 10.91 28.58 -11.88
N VAL A 13 10.61 27.92 -10.76
CA VAL A 13 9.25 27.54 -10.36
C VAL A 13 8.41 28.79 -10.08
N LEU A 14 8.97 29.80 -9.40
CA LEU A 14 8.30 31.06 -9.16
C LEU A 14 7.99 31.81 -10.47
N ALA A 15 8.92 31.83 -11.43
CA ALA A 15 8.70 32.44 -12.73
C ALA A 15 7.55 31.77 -13.49
N ASP A 16 7.44 30.44 -13.42
CA ASP A 16 6.32 29.70 -14.00
C ASP A 16 4.99 30.01 -13.31
N ALA A 17 4.97 30.08 -11.97
CA ALA A 17 3.77 30.45 -11.22
C ALA A 17 3.30 31.86 -11.62
N VAL A 18 4.21 32.83 -11.68
CA VAL A 18 3.90 34.20 -12.13
C VAL A 18 3.36 34.21 -13.56
N ARG A 19 3.95 33.43 -14.46
CA ARG A 19 3.49 33.31 -15.85
C ARG A 19 2.07 32.76 -15.92
N VAL A 20 1.77 31.66 -15.23
CA VAL A 20 0.44 31.03 -15.21
C VAL A 20 -0.60 31.97 -14.59
N LEU A 21 -0.28 32.60 -13.46
CA LEU A 21 -1.18 33.57 -12.83
C LEU A 21 -1.46 34.78 -13.74
N THR A 22 -0.45 35.24 -14.48
CA THR A 22 -0.60 36.34 -15.44
C THR A 22 -1.47 35.93 -16.64
N GLU A 23 -1.34 34.69 -17.10
CA GLU A 23 -2.20 34.11 -18.13
C GLU A 23 -3.66 34.06 -17.66
N ALA A 24 -3.91 33.58 -16.43
CA ALA A 24 -5.23 33.49 -15.84
C ALA A 24 -5.98 34.84 -15.78
N VAL A 25 -5.29 35.95 -15.48
CA VAL A 25 -5.88 37.31 -15.52
C VAL A 25 -6.45 37.69 -16.89
N ARG A 26 -5.87 37.11 -17.96
CA ARG A 26 -6.18 37.44 -19.35
C ARG A 26 -7.20 36.49 -19.96
N LEU A 27 -7.51 35.36 -19.31
CA LEU A 27 -8.49 34.40 -19.81
C LEU A 27 -9.87 35.04 -19.94
N ARG A 28 -10.54 34.68 -21.03
CA ARG A 28 -11.88 35.17 -21.38
C ARG A 28 -12.77 34.02 -21.81
N TRP A 29 -14.05 34.15 -21.50
CA TRP A 29 -15.11 33.26 -21.96
C TRP A 29 -16.25 34.07 -22.58
N GLU A 30 -17.09 33.37 -23.35
CA GLU A 30 -18.25 33.94 -24.02
C GLU A 30 -19.53 33.54 -23.30
N ARG A 31 -20.33 34.53 -22.90
CA ARG A 31 -21.64 34.33 -22.31
C ARG A 31 -22.72 34.70 -23.31
N THR A 32 -23.63 33.77 -23.60
CA THR A 32 -24.84 34.06 -24.38
C THR A 32 -25.89 34.66 -23.45
N GLU A 33 -26.35 35.86 -23.79
CA GLU A 33 -27.41 36.56 -23.08
C GLU A 33 -28.80 36.10 -23.56
N ALA A 34 -29.85 36.44 -22.80
CA ALA A 34 -31.21 36.01 -23.10
C ALA A 34 -31.75 36.51 -24.46
N ASP A 35 -31.17 37.57 -25.01
CA ASP A 35 -31.51 38.14 -26.31
C ASP A 35 -30.77 37.49 -27.49
N GLY A 36 -29.93 36.48 -27.20
CA GLY A 36 -29.12 35.77 -28.20
C GLY A 36 -27.81 36.47 -28.58
N SER A 37 -27.49 37.61 -27.97
CA SER A 37 -26.17 38.25 -28.12
C SER A 37 -25.10 37.54 -27.28
N THR A 38 -23.84 37.69 -27.67
CA THR A 38 -22.70 37.13 -26.93
C THR A 38 -21.85 38.25 -26.33
N THR A 39 -21.57 38.15 -25.04
CA THR A 39 -20.66 39.06 -24.31
C THR A 39 -19.37 38.35 -23.94
N SER A 40 -18.23 38.99 -24.20
CA SER A 40 -16.92 38.50 -23.73
C SER A 40 -16.68 38.93 -22.28
N CYS A 41 -16.60 37.95 -21.39
CA CYS A 41 -16.35 38.14 -19.96
C CYS A 41 -14.95 37.64 -19.58
N ARG A 42 -14.38 38.16 -18.48
CA ARG A 42 -13.17 37.57 -17.88
C ARG A 42 -13.57 36.39 -16.99
N HIS A 43 -12.67 35.43 -16.84
CA HIS A 43 -12.79 34.45 -15.76
C HIS A 43 -12.58 35.13 -14.39
N ASP A 44 -13.18 34.54 -13.35
CA ASP A 44 -12.93 34.97 -11.98
C ASP A 44 -11.50 34.56 -11.59
N TRP A 45 -10.62 35.56 -11.52
CA TRP A 45 -9.23 35.34 -11.18
C TRP A 45 -9.03 35.02 -9.69
N ALA A 46 -9.92 35.51 -8.81
CA ALA A 46 -9.85 35.21 -7.40
C ALA A 46 -10.21 33.73 -7.16
N GLU A 47 -11.30 33.26 -7.79
CA GLU A 47 -11.67 31.84 -7.78
C GLU A 47 -10.54 30.96 -8.33
N PHE A 48 -9.92 31.36 -9.45
CA PHE A 48 -8.79 30.64 -10.02
C PHE A 48 -7.65 30.46 -9.00
N ILE A 49 -7.28 31.52 -8.27
CA ILE A 49 -6.22 31.46 -7.25
C ILE A 49 -6.63 30.55 -6.10
N THR A 50 -7.84 30.71 -5.56
CA THR A 50 -8.27 29.93 -4.41
C THR A 50 -8.30 28.44 -4.74
N LEU A 51 -8.78 28.07 -5.93
CA LEU A 51 -8.79 26.68 -6.39
C LEU A 51 -7.38 26.14 -6.66
N ALA A 52 -6.49 26.95 -7.26
CA ALA A 52 -5.11 26.54 -7.50
C ALA A 52 -4.35 26.31 -6.18
N LEU A 53 -4.54 27.17 -5.18
CA LEU A 53 -3.96 26.98 -3.85
C LEU A 53 -4.55 25.77 -3.14
N ALA A 54 -5.87 25.56 -3.22
CA ALA A 54 -6.52 24.38 -2.66
C ALA A 54 -5.97 23.10 -3.26
N GLY A 55 -5.80 23.04 -4.59
CA GLY A 55 -5.21 21.88 -5.26
C GLY A 55 -3.74 21.65 -4.88
N ALA A 56 -2.94 22.72 -4.76
CA ALA A 56 -1.56 22.60 -4.30
C ALA A 56 -1.46 22.08 -2.86
N ALA A 57 -2.28 22.60 -1.94
CA ALA A 57 -2.35 22.11 -0.56
C ALA A 57 -2.85 20.66 -0.50
N ALA A 58 -3.84 20.32 -1.32
CA ALA A 58 -4.37 18.96 -1.41
C ALA A 58 -3.33 17.96 -1.91
N ASN A 59 -2.48 18.34 -2.87
CA ASN A 59 -1.37 17.50 -3.36
C ASN A 59 -0.24 17.38 -2.31
N ALA A 60 -0.06 18.40 -1.47
CA ALA A 60 0.90 18.40 -0.36
C ALA A 60 0.39 17.69 0.91
N ASP A 61 -0.76 17.00 0.83
CA ASP A 61 -1.40 16.28 1.94
C ASP A 61 -1.91 17.15 3.10
N GLY A 62 -2.20 18.44 2.86
CA GLY A 62 -2.85 19.31 3.84
C GLY A 62 -2.42 20.77 3.76
N ILE A 63 -3.13 21.64 4.49
CA ILE A 63 -2.77 23.06 4.62
C ILE A 63 -1.45 23.21 5.38
N GLU A 64 -1.29 22.53 6.53
CA GLU A 64 -0.10 22.68 7.36
C GLU A 64 1.18 22.16 6.70
N PRO A 65 1.19 20.96 6.05
CA PRO A 65 2.32 20.53 5.23
C PRO A 65 2.73 21.55 4.15
N ALA A 66 1.75 22.14 3.44
CA ALA A 66 2.02 23.15 2.42
C ALA A 66 2.64 24.45 2.99
N LEU A 67 2.41 24.74 4.28
CA LEU A 67 2.90 25.94 4.98
C LEU A 67 4.13 25.68 5.86
N ALA A 68 4.66 24.46 5.86
CA ALA A 68 5.75 24.02 6.75
C ALA A 68 7.07 24.78 6.56
N GLY A 69 7.28 25.47 5.43
CA GLY A 69 8.52 26.20 5.14
C GLY A 69 8.76 27.40 6.06
N ARG A 70 7.70 28.09 6.51
CA ARG A 70 7.80 29.18 7.49
C ARG A 70 6.51 29.35 8.31
N PRO A 71 6.24 28.42 9.25
CA PRO A 71 5.05 28.46 10.09
C PRO A 71 4.98 29.76 10.90
N GLY A 72 3.78 30.32 11.05
CA GLY A 72 3.52 31.54 11.85
C GLY A 72 3.96 32.86 11.20
N SER A 73 4.35 32.83 9.92
CA SER A 73 4.50 34.05 9.13
C SER A 73 3.16 34.67 8.76
N TRP A 74 3.10 35.99 8.58
CA TRP A 74 1.86 36.65 8.17
C TRP A 74 1.39 36.14 6.80
N GLU A 75 2.32 35.77 5.91
CA GLU A 75 2.01 35.13 4.63
C GLU A 75 1.30 33.79 4.84
N ALA A 76 1.87 32.92 5.69
CA ALA A 76 1.29 31.62 6.00
C ALA A 76 -0.11 31.77 6.63
N ASP A 77 -0.29 32.72 7.55
CA ASP A 77 -1.59 32.97 8.17
C ASP A 77 -2.64 33.49 7.17
N GLY A 78 -2.23 34.33 6.22
CA GLY A 78 -3.07 34.79 5.14
C GLY A 78 -3.51 33.65 4.20
N ILE A 79 -2.56 32.81 3.80
CA ILE A 79 -2.85 31.64 2.94
C ILE A 79 -3.71 30.62 3.68
N ARG A 80 -3.44 30.35 4.97
CA ARG A 80 -4.27 29.48 5.81
C ARG A 80 -5.71 29.97 5.84
N THR A 81 -5.92 31.25 6.13
CA THR A 81 -7.25 31.86 6.18
C THR A 81 -7.99 31.73 4.85
N LEU A 82 -7.29 31.94 3.73
CA LEU A 82 -7.85 31.80 2.39
C LEU A 82 -8.24 30.35 2.09
N LEU A 83 -7.35 29.40 2.41
CA LEU A 83 -7.59 27.97 2.22
C LEU A 83 -8.75 27.48 3.08
N THR A 84 -8.78 27.77 4.38
CA THR A 84 -9.89 27.36 5.26
C THR A 84 -11.23 27.96 4.85
N SER A 85 -11.22 29.16 4.24
CA SER A 85 -12.43 29.76 3.67
C SER A 85 -12.89 29.07 2.38
N THR A 86 -11.96 28.42 1.67
CA THR A 86 -12.21 27.72 0.39
C THR A 86 -12.61 26.27 0.63
N VAL A 87 -11.92 25.55 1.52
CA VAL A 87 -12.04 24.09 1.69
C VAL A 87 -12.68 23.65 3.01
N GLY A 88 -13.12 24.59 3.84
CA GLY A 88 -13.61 24.32 5.19
C GLY A 88 -12.53 24.44 6.26
N HIS A 89 -12.95 24.63 7.52
CA HIS A 89 -12.00 24.81 8.63
C HIS A 89 -11.25 23.53 8.97
N ASP A 90 -11.92 22.38 8.77
CA ASP A 90 -11.37 21.05 9.00
C ASP A 90 -10.95 20.36 7.68
N GLU A 91 -10.65 21.13 6.64
CA GLU A 91 -10.24 20.65 5.31
C GLU A 91 -11.25 19.71 4.62
N GLU A 92 -12.54 19.85 4.98
CA GLU A 92 -13.67 19.00 4.55
C GLU A 92 -13.74 18.78 3.02
N HIS A 93 -13.41 19.81 2.25
CA HIS A 93 -13.47 19.80 0.78
C HIS A 93 -12.08 19.76 0.12
N LEU A 94 -10.99 19.65 0.88
CA LEU A 94 -9.64 19.79 0.34
C LEU A 94 -9.34 18.74 -0.74
N LEU A 95 -9.72 17.48 -0.49
CA LEU A 95 -9.43 16.37 -1.40
C LEU A 95 -10.21 16.42 -2.72
N GLU A 96 -11.27 17.21 -2.80
CA GLU A 96 -12.00 17.45 -4.05
C GLU A 96 -11.13 18.22 -5.06
N HIS A 97 -10.14 18.98 -4.57
CA HIS A 97 -9.21 19.78 -5.36
C HIS A 97 -7.91 19.05 -5.73
N ARG A 98 -7.67 17.86 -5.18
CA ARG A 98 -6.45 17.10 -5.46
C ARG A 98 -6.36 16.76 -6.94
N THR A 99 -5.18 16.92 -7.53
CA THR A 99 -4.92 16.60 -8.95
C THR A 99 -3.92 15.47 -9.12
N GLU A 100 -3.14 15.17 -8.09
CA GLU A 100 -2.16 14.09 -8.11
C GLU A 100 -2.72 12.81 -7.48
N PRO A 101 -2.30 11.62 -7.94
CA PRO A 101 -2.66 10.36 -7.30
C PRO A 101 -2.34 10.37 -5.80
N ILE A 102 -3.11 9.60 -5.02
CA ILE A 102 -2.70 9.24 -3.66
C ILE A 102 -1.90 7.96 -3.77
N VAL A 103 -0.62 8.01 -3.39
CA VAL A 103 0.25 6.84 -3.39
C VAL A 103 0.33 6.29 -1.98
N VAL A 104 -0.05 5.02 -1.81
CA VAL A 104 0.03 4.30 -0.54
C VAL A 104 1.11 3.23 -0.67
N HIS A 105 2.22 3.42 0.05
CA HIS A 105 3.29 2.42 0.13
C HIS A 105 2.97 1.39 1.21
N VAL A 106 2.98 0.11 0.84
CA VAL A 106 2.61 -1.00 1.69
C VAL A 106 3.80 -1.93 1.86
N TYR A 107 4.32 -2.01 3.09
CA TYR A 107 5.43 -2.89 3.44
C TYR A 107 4.90 -4.12 4.18
N VAL A 108 4.63 -5.19 3.44
CA VAL A 108 3.93 -6.37 3.99
C VAL A 108 4.75 -7.07 5.05
N GLU A 109 6.06 -7.21 4.86
CA GLU A 109 6.98 -7.79 5.85
C GLU A 109 6.93 -7.04 7.18
N GLU A 110 6.94 -5.70 7.13
CA GLU A 110 6.83 -4.85 8.32
C GLU A 110 5.49 -5.03 9.03
N ILE A 111 4.38 -4.95 8.28
CA ILE A 111 3.03 -5.03 8.84
C ILE A 111 2.77 -6.41 9.47
N LEU A 112 3.14 -7.48 8.79
CA LEU A 112 2.98 -8.84 9.33
C LEU A 112 3.96 -9.12 10.48
N GLY A 113 5.13 -8.48 10.44
CA GLY A 113 6.08 -8.42 11.54
C GLY A 113 5.45 -7.87 12.83
N ASP A 114 4.87 -6.67 12.75
CA ASP A 114 4.18 -5.99 13.86
C ASP A 114 3.00 -6.79 14.42
N ARG A 115 2.29 -7.52 13.55
CA ARG A 115 1.11 -8.32 13.94
C ARG A 115 1.46 -9.72 14.42
N GLY A 116 2.75 -10.05 14.51
CA GLY A 116 3.21 -11.26 15.15
C GLY A 116 3.19 -12.51 14.25
N VAL A 117 3.07 -12.34 12.93
CA VAL A 117 3.00 -13.47 11.99
C VAL A 117 4.39 -14.10 11.78
N TRP A 118 5.44 -13.29 11.84
CA TRP A 118 6.82 -13.77 11.69
C TRP A 118 7.18 -14.82 12.76
N GLN A 119 6.64 -14.71 13.98
CA GLN A 119 6.88 -15.68 15.06
C GLN A 119 6.35 -17.06 14.70
N LEU A 120 5.24 -17.14 13.94
CA LEU A 120 4.66 -18.42 13.52
C LEU A 120 5.58 -19.15 12.54
N TYR A 121 6.13 -18.43 11.57
CA TYR A 121 7.10 -18.97 10.62
C TYR A 121 8.46 -19.26 11.28
N ALA A 122 8.91 -18.41 12.20
CA ALA A 122 10.12 -18.66 12.97
C ALA A 122 10.00 -19.90 13.86
N ALA A 123 8.82 -20.16 14.43
CA ALA A 123 8.55 -21.38 15.20
C ALA A 123 8.58 -22.63 14.31
N ALA A 124 7.91 -22.60 13.14
CA ALA A 124 7.94 -23.70 12.18
C ALA A 124 9.37 -24.00 11.69
N ARG A 125 10.15 -22.95 11.36
CA ARG A 125 11.55 -23.12 10.95
C ARG A 125 12.43 -23.69 12.06
N ARG A 126 12.17 -23.32 13.32
CA ARG A 126 12.86 -23.89 14.47
C ARG A 126 12.54 -25.38 14.63
N ASP A 127 11.30 -25.79 14.39
CA ASP A 127 10.91 -27.21 14.45
C ASP A 127 11.67 -28.03 13.39
N LEU A 128 11.69 -27.57 12.14
CA LEU A 128 12.46 -28.21 11.07
C LEU A 128 13.96 -28.27 11.37
N ALA A 129 14.55 -27.19 11.90
CA ALA A 129 15.95 -27.16 12.30
C ALA A 129 16.27 -28.18 13.41
N LEU A 130 15.34 -28.40 14.35
CA LEU A 130 15.49 -29.42 15.39
C LEU A 130 15.40 -30.84 14.80
N ARG A 131 14.47 -31.09 13.87
CA ARG A 131 14.37 -32.37 13.15
C ARG A 131 15.65 -32.66 12.37
N TYR A 132 16.16 -31.67 11.63
CA TYR A 132 17.44 -31.78 10.91
C TYR A 132 18.60 -32.11 11.86
N ALA A 133 18.74 -31.39 12.97
CA ALA A 133 19.83 -31.61 13.93
C ALA A 133 19.80 -33.03 14.55
N GLU A 134 18.60 -33.57 14.82
CA GLU A 134 18.44 -34.94 15.32
C GLU A 134 18.87 -35.98 14.28
N LEU A 135 18.57 -35.75 13.00
CA LEU A 135 18.99 -36.62 11.90
C LEU A 135 20.50 -36.58 11.70
N VAL A 136 21.12 -35.40 11.75
CA VAL A 136 22.58 -35.25 11.64
C VAL A 136 23.32 -35.96 12.78
N ASP A 137 22.82 -35.89 14.02
CA ASP A 137 23.40 -36.65 15.14
C ASP A 137 23.29 -38.19 14.92
N ARG A 138 22.29 -38.62 14.16
CA ARG A 138 22.02 -40.02 13.79
C ARG A 138 22.69 -40.46 12.48
N GLU A 139 23.22 -39.54 11.68
CA GLU A 139 23.76 -39.75 10.32
C GLU A 139 24.90 -40.77 10.27
N SER A 140 25.49 -41.12 11.43
CA SER A 140 26.41 -42.24 11.55
C SER A 140 25.78 -43.62 11.24
N TYR A 141 24.48 -43.72 10.94
CA TYR A 141 23.70 -44.96 10.83
C TYR A 141 22.84 -45.13 9.54
N GLY A 142 23.36 -44.82 8.34
CA GLY A 142 22.88 -45.43 7.08
C GLY A 142 21.89 -44.66 6.19
N ALA A 143 21.62 -45.20 5.00
CA ALA A 143 20.95 -44.52 3.87
C ALA A 143 19.52 -43.99 4.12
N ASP A 144 18.83 -44.49 5.14
CA ASP A 144 17.49 -44.03 5.56
C ASP A 144 17.52 -42.60 6.15
N VAL A 145 18.64 -42.22 6.77
CA VAL A 145 18.82 -40.87 7.35
C VAL A 145 18.97 -39.81 6.25
N ASN A 146 19.65 -40.14 5.14
CA ASN A 146 19.81 -39.21 4.03
C ASN A 146 18.46 -38.87 3.38
N GLN A 147 17.58 -39.87 3.22
CA GLN A 147 16.24 -39.63 2.72
C GLN A 147 15.42 -38.73 3.67
N GLN A 148 15.51 -38.95 4.99
CA GLN A 148 14.84 -38.10 5.97
C GLN A 148 15.39 -36.67 5.99
N ILE A 149 16.69 -36.48 5.73
CA ILE A 149 17.29 -35.15 5.58
C ILE A 149 16.71 -34.46 4.33
N GLU A 150 16.64 -35.15 3.20
CA GLU A 150 16.02 -34.63 1.98
C GLU A 150 14.54 -34.25 2.21
N GLU A 151 13.79 -35.05 2.97
CA GLU A 151 12.39 -34.73 3.34
C GLU A 151 12.29 -33.45 4.19
N VAL A 152 13.24 -33.20 5.10
CA VAL A 152 13.27 -31.96 5.90
C VAL A 152 13.63 -30.75 5.03
N ASP A 153 14.59 -30.89 4.11
CA ASP A 153 14.96 -29.84 3.15
C ASP A 153 13.76 -29.48 2.25
N ASP A 154 13.01 -30.48 1.78
CA ASP A 154 11.78 -30.28 1.01
C ASP A 154 10.69 -29.56 1.83
N LEU A 155 10.55 -29.89 3.11
CA LEU A 155 9.63 -29.19 4.01
C LEU A 155 10.06 -27.73 4.24
N GLU A 156 11.35 -27.44 4.37
CA GLU A 156 11.84 -26.06 4.47
C GLU A 156 11.54 -25.25 3.20
N ALA A 157 11.76 -25.84 2.03
CA ALA A 157 11.46 -25.20 0.76
C ALA A 157 9.96 -24.90 0.61
N ARG A 158 9.10 -25.86 0.99
CA ARG A 158 7.64 -25.67 0.99
C ARG A 158 7.19 -24.64 2.03
N LEU A 159 7.84 -24.56 3.20
CA LEU A 159 7.56 -23.53 4.21
C LEU A 159 7.86 -22.13 3.68
N GLU A 160 8.98 -21.95 2.99
CA GLU A 160 9.32 -20.67 2.36
C GLU A 160 8.32 -20.30 1.26
N GLN A 161 7.99 -21.25 0.38
CA GLN A 161 6.96 -21.05 -0.65
C GLN A 161 5.61 -20.66 -0.05
N GLN A 162 5.21 -21.32 1.04
CA GLN A 162 3.99 -20.98 1.76
C GLN A 162 4.05 -19.56 2.35
N ARG A 163 5.21 -19.11 2.84
CA ARG A 163 5.39 -17.72 3.33
C ARG A 163 5.20 -16.71 2.21
N GLU A 164 5.81 -16.93 1.06
CA GLU A 164 5.67 -16.05 -0.11
C GLU A 164 4.22 -15.95 -0.60
N GLN A 165 3.51 -17.09 -0.61
CA GLN A 165 2.09 -17.14 -0.94
C GLN A 165 1.24 -16.35 0.06
N ASP A 166 1.47 -16.54 1.36
CA ASP A 166 0.77 -15.83 2.43
C ASP A 166 1.00 -14.31 2.35
N TRP A 167 2.23 -13.88 2.09
CA TRP A 167 2.56 -12.46 1.94
C TRP A 167 1.91 -11.85 0.71
N THR A 168 1.95 -12.57 -0.41
CA THR A 168 1.30 -12.14 -1.65
C THR A 168 -0.22 -12.02 -1.46
N ALA A 169 -0.84 -13.02 -0.84
CA ALA A 169 -2.27 -13.01 -0.56
C ALA A 169 -2.67 -11.87 0.37
N TYR A 170 -1.90 -11.63 1.43
CA TYR A 170 -2.15 -10.50 2.34
C TYR A 170 -1.96 -9.15 1.63
N GLY A 171 -0.92 -8.98 0.82
CA GLY A 171 -0.69 -7.75 0.06
C GLY A 171 -1.83 -7.44 -0.91
N GLN A 172 -2.38 -8.46 -1.58
CA GLN A 172 -3.55 -8.33 -2.46
C GLN A 172 -4.81 -7.97 -1.68
N ALA A 173 -5.08 -8.65 -0.56
CA ALA A 173 -6.23 -8.37 0.29
C ALA A 173 -6.16 -6.96 0.88
N LEU A 174 -4.98 -6.54 1.35
CA LEU A 174 -4.75 -5.20 1.90
C LEU A 174 -4.92 -4.12 0.83
N THR A 175 -4.46 -4.36 -0.40
CA THR A 175 -4.70 -3.46 -1.54
C THR A 175 -6.19 -3.25 -1.78
N ALA A 176 -6.98 -4.33 -1.81
CA ALA A 176 -8.42 -4.23 -1.98
C ALA A 176 -9.11 -3.50 -0.79
N ALA A 177 -8.63 -3.72 0.43
CA ALA A 177 -9.11 -3.04 1.62
C ALA A 177 -8.80 -1.53 1.58
N ILE A 178 -7.60 -1.12 1.14
CA ILE A 178 -7.22 0.30 0.95
C ILE A 178 -8.15 0.96 -0.06
N GLN A 179 -8.37 0.33 -1.21
CA GLN A 179 -9.26 0.84 -2.25
C GLN A 179 -10.71 0.98 -1.75
N THR A 180 -11.18 0.01 -0.98
CA THR A 180 -12.51 0.05 -0.34
C THR A 180 -12.61 1.17 0.69
N ALA A 181 -11.58 1.35 1.51
CA ALA A 181 -11.52 2.41 2.51
C ALA A 181 -11.54 3.80 1.85
N ALA A 182 -10.80 3.97 0.74
CA ALA A 182 -10.80 5.21 -0.03
C ALA A 182 -12.19 5.53 -0.60
N ALA A 183 -12.83 4.57 -1.28
CA ALA A 183 -14.16 4.76 -1.85
C ALA A 183 -15.23 5.07 -0.78
N THR A 184 -15.09 4.49 0.41
CA THR A 184 -16.06 4.67 1.51
C THR A 184 -15.85 6.00 2.22
N ARG A 185 -14.60 6.37 2.50
CA ARG A 185 -14.25 7.54 3.32
C ARG A 185 -14.18 8.83 2.51
N TYR A 186 -13.82 8.74 1.24
CA TYR A 186 -13.60 9.87 0.34
C TYR A 186 -14.38 9.68 -0.98
N PRO A 187 -15.73 9.66 -0.93
CA PRO A 187 -16.55 9.44 -2.13
C PRO A 187 -16.41 10.55 -3.19
N GLY A 188 -15.90 11.72 -2.82
CA GLY A 188 -15.59 12.84 -3.73
C GLY A 188 -14.20 12.81 -4.35
N LEU A 189 -13.36 11.81 -4.04
CA LEU A 189 -12.00 11.72 -4.56
C LEU A 189 -12.02 11.41 -6.07
N THR A 190 -11.49 12.33 -6.88
CA THR A 190 -11.47 12.20 -8.35
C THR A 190 -10.17 11.59 -8.89
N VAL A 191 -9.11 11.63 -8.09
CA VAL A 191 -7.79 11.08 -8.42
C VAL A 191 -7.67 9.60 -8.04
N PRO A 192 -6.86 8.81 -8.76
CA PRO A 192 -6.67 7.40 -8.40
C PRO A 192 -5.90 7.25 -7.08
N VAL A 193 -6.27 6.21 -6.33
CA VAL A 193 -5.46 5.69 -5.21
C VAL A 193 -4.58 4.57 -5.76
N VAL A 194 -3.28 4.80 -5.79
CA VAL A 194 -2.26 3.86 -6.25
C VAL A 194 -1.66 3.18 -5.03
N VAL A 195 -1.69 1.85 -5.01
CA VAL A 195 -1.10 1.05 -3.93
C VAL A 195 0.16 0.39 -4.45
N GLU A 196 1.29 0.72 -3.81
CA GLU A 196 2.59 0.13 -4.13
C GLU A 196 2.96 -0.88 -3.05
N VAL A 197 2.94 -2.16 -3.40
CA VAL A 197 3.18 -3.27 -2.47
C VAL A 197 4.63 -3.72 -2.54
N ASP A 198 5.32 -3.66 -1.41
CA ASP A 198 6.61 -4.28 -1.16
C ASP A 198 6.44 -5.46 -0.21
N LEU A 199 6.82 -6.65 -0.68
CA LEU A 199 6.67 -7.90 0.07
C LEU A 199 7.86 -8.22 0.99
N SER A 200 8.97 -7.50 0.88
CA SER A 200 10.26 -7.97 1.43
C SER A 200 11.00 -6.93 2.26
N THR A 201 10.75 -5.64 2.04
CA THR A 201 11.46 -4.58 2.75
C THR A 201 10.89 -4.41 4.16
N TYR A 202 11.76 -4.56 5.15
CA TYR A 202 11.52 -4.17 6.54
C TYR A 202 12.26 -2.87 6.84
N ARG A 203 11.56 -1.83 7.30
CA ARG A 203 12.14 -0.53 7.62
C ARG A 203 12.35 -0.40 9.14
N ASP A 204 13.58 -0.20 9.57
CA ASP A 204 13.95 -0.08 10.99
C ASP A 204 13.70 1.34 11.56
N ASP A 205 13.70 2.36 10.68
CA ASP A 205 13.47 3.75 11.06
C ASP A 205 12.07 4.19 10.62
N ARG A 206 11.13 4.12 11.56
CA ARG A 206 9.83 4.78 11.43
C ARG A 206 10.06 6.27 11.64
N GLY A 207 10.46 6.96 10.58
CA GLY A 207 10.41 8.43 10.55
C GLY A 207 9.05 8.87 11.11
N ALA A 208 9.08 9.65 12.19
CA ALA A 208 7.93 9.90 13.04
C ALA A 208 6.68 10.25 12.21
N LEU A 209 5.68 9.36 12.25
CA LEU A 209 4.34 9.51 11.68
C LEU A 209 3.57 10.59 12.44
N LEU A 210 4.09 11.82 12.41
CA LEU A 210 3.42 12.99 12.95
C LEU A 210 2.81 13.71 11.75
N ASP A 211 1.48 13.76 11.76
CA ASP A 211 0.53 14.11 10.69
C ASP A 211 0.25 12.95 9.72
N LEU A 212 -0.81 12.19 10.02
CA LEU A 212 -1.28 11.10 9.16
C LEU A 212 -1.90 11.69 7.90
N ALA A 213 -1.06 11.88 6.88
CA ALA A 213 -1.49 12.08 5.50
C ALA A 213 -2.58 11.07 5.11
N VAL A 214 -3.36 11.39 4.08
CA VAL A 214 -4.48 10.54 3.64
C VAL A 214 -4.04 9.09 3.38
N ALA A 215 -2.86 8.90 2.79
CA ALA A 215 -2.29 7.58 2.54
C ALA A 215 -2.13 6.73 3.81
N GLU A 216 -1.56 7.31 4.88
CA GLU A 216 -1.35 6.64 6.16
C GLU A 216 -2.67 6.31 6.86
N THR A 217 -3.65 7.23 6.79
CA THR A 217 -4.99 6.97 7.33
C THR A 217 -5.66 5.78 6.61
N LEU A 218 -5.57 5.73 5.28
CA LEU A 218 -6.13 4.62 4.50
C LEU A 218 -5.45 3.30 4.84
N LEU A 219 -4.11 3.30 4.95
CA LEU A 219 -3.34 2.12 5.34
C LEU A 219 -3.74 1.63 6.73
N ALA A 220 -3.79 2.52 7.73
CA ALA A 220 -4.14 2.17 9.11
C ALA A 220 -5.53 1.53 9.21
N VAL A 221 -6.53 2.10 8.53
CA VAL A 221 -7.89 1.53 8.49
C VAL A 221 -7.88 0.17 7.80
N ALA A 222 -7.20 0.05 6.66
CA ALA A 222 -7.16 -1.20 5.89
C ALA A 222 -6.46 -2.33 6.65
N VAL A 223 -5.38 -2.05 7.37
CA VAL A 223 -4.68 -3.05 8.21
C VAL A 223 -5.60 -3.59 9.29
N GLN A 224 -6.44 -2.75 9.91
CA GLN A 224 -7.35 -3.20 10.96
C GLN A 224 -8.40 -4.21 10.48
N VAL A 225 -8.88 -4.05 9.24
CA VAL A 225 -9.95 -4.90 8.67
C VAL A 225 -9.43 -6.06 7.82
N THR A 226 -8.16 -6.03 7.41
CA THR A 226 -7.56 -7.10 6.61
C THR A 226 -7.20 -8.27 7.51
N THR A 227 -7.79 -9.44 7.22
CA THR A 227 -7.49 -10.68 7.92
C THR A 227 -6.02 -11.07 7.72
N LEU A 228 -5.39 -11.57 8.78
CA LEU A 228 -4.03 -12.11 8.68
C LEU A 228 -3.99 -13.28 7.69
N PRO A 229 -2.85 -13.48 7.00
CA PRO A 229 -2.72 -14.61 6.09
C PRO A 229 -2.76 -15.92 6.86
N GLY A 230 -3.21 -16.95 6.15
CA GLY A 230 -3.52 -18.24 6.74
C GLY A 230 -4.96 -18.39 7.17
N ASP A 231 -5.47 -19.60 7.02
CA ASP A 231 -6.80 -20.05 7.44
C ASP A 231 -6.96 -20.20 8.98
N GLY A 232 -6.14 -19.49 9.75
CA GLY A 232 -6.06 -19.59 11.22
C GLY A 232 -5.23 -20.76 11.74
N ARG A 233 -4.65 -21.59 10.85
CA ARG A 233 -3.78 -22.70 11.22
C ARG A 233 -2.30 -22.31 11.24
N LEU A 234 -1.50 -23.06 12.01
CA LEU A 234 -0.06 -22.82 12.06
C LEU A 234 0.62 -23.21 10.74
N PRO A 235 1.71 -22.52 10.33
CA PRO A 235 2.39 -22.82 9.08
C PRO A 235 2.80 -24.28 8.93
N MET A 236 3.30 -24.92 10.01
CA MET A 236 3.72 -26.31 10.01
C MET A 236 2.55 -27.29 9.85
N GLU A 237 1.41 -27.03 10.49
CA GLU A 237 0.21 -27.88 10.38
C GLU A 237 -0.33 -27.92 8.95
N ARG A 238 -0.25 -26.80 8.22
CA ARG A 238 -0.67 -26.74 6.81
C ARG A 238 0.25 -27.51 5.89
N LEU A 239 1.55 -27.52 6.17
CA LEU A 239 2.54 -28.27 5.41
C LEU A 239 2.35 -29.79 5.57
N GLU A 240 2.11 -30.24 6.80
CA GLU A 240 1.92 -31.66 7.11
C GLU A 240 0.65 -32.21 6.44
N ASP A 241 -0.45 -31.46 6.46
CA ASP A 241 -1.70 -31.84 5.78
C ASP A 241 -1.58 -31.86 4.26
N ALA A 242 -0.82 -30.91 3.68
CA ALA A 242 -0.59 -30.88 2.24
C ALA A 242 0.27 -32.06 1.76
N GLY A 243 1.14 -32.62 2.63
CA GLY A 243 1.92 -33.83 2.33
C GLY A 243 1.12 -35.13 2.48
N GLY A 244 0.18 -35.19 3.43
CA GLY A 244 -0.61 -36.39 3.69
C GLY A 244 -1.62 -36.78 2.60
N ASN A 245 -1.90 -35.89 1.64
CA ASN A 245 -2.88 -36.13 0.58
C ASN A 245 -2.28 -36.74 -0.71
N GLU A 246 -0.95 -36.73 -0.88
CA GLU A 246 -0.31 -37.29 -2.08
C GLU A 246 0.00 -38.80 -1.94
N ASP A 247 0.16 -39.33 -0.72
CA ASP A 247 0.43 -40.76 -0.46
C ASP A 247 -0.81 -41.68 -0.50
N GLY A 248 -2.01 -41.12 -0.59
CA GLY A 248 -3.28 -41.87 -0.55
C GLY A 248 -3.77 -42.43 -1.89
N ALA A 249 -3.21 -41.99 -3.03
CA ALA A 249 -3.76 -42.28 -4.37
C ALA A 249 -3.15 -43.51 -5.08
N GLY A 250 -2.25 -44.27 -4.43
CA GLY A 250 -1.40 -45.27 -5.09
C GLY A 250 -1.64 -46.76 -4.78
N ARG A 251 -2.56 -47.14 -3.87
CA ARG A 251 -2.83 -48.56 -3.59
C ARG A 251 -4.16 -49.02 -4.17
N THR A 252 -4.22 -49.20 -5.49
CA THR A 252 -5.17 -50.14 -6.08
C THR A 252 -4.65 -51.56 -5.87
N HIS A 253 -5.43 -52.30 -5.10
CA HIS A 253 -5.36 -53.71 -4.76
C HIS A 253 -4.96 -54.59 -5.96
N ASP A 254 -3.90 -55.39 -5.80
CA ASP A 254 -3.54 -56.53 -6.65
C ASP A 254 -4.70 -57.53 -6.68
N ASP A 255 -5.26 -57.77 -7.87
CA ASP A 255 -6.22 -58.85 -8.13
C ASP A 255 -5.48 -60.05 -8.74
N TYR A 256 -5.28 -61.09 -7.94
CA TYR A 256 -4.73 -62.39 -8.36
C TYR A 256 -5.75 -63.14 -9.23
N PRO A 257 -5.40 -63.65 -10.43
CA PRO A 257 -6.29 -64.55 -11.14
C PRO A 257 -6.24 -65.96 -10.53
N ALA A 258 -7.43 -66.47 -10.19
CA ALA A 258 -7.66 -67.82 -9.72
C ALA A 258 -7.39 -68.86 -10.82
N VAL A 259 -6.61 -69.88 -10.46
CA VAL A 259 -6.44 -71.13 -11.21
C VAL A 259 -7.54 -72.10 -10.81
N THR A 260 -8.42 -72.44 -11.74
CA THR A 260 -9.24 -73.67 -11.82
C THR A 260 -9.89 -73.66 -13.21
N GLY A 261 -9.96 -74.71 -14.03
CA GLY A 261 -9.53 -76.11 -13.99
C GLY A 261 -9.77 -76.69 -15.39
#